data_AF-A0A963KPK9-F1
#
_entry.id   AF-A0A963KPK9-F1
#
_cell.length_a   1.000
_cell.length_b   1.000
_cell.length_c   1.000
_cell.angle_alpha   90.00
_cell.angle_beta   90.00
_cell.angle_gamma   90.00
#
_symmetry.space_group_name_H-M   'P 1'
#
loop_
_entity.id
_entity.type
_entity.pdbx_description
1 polymer ?
#
loop_
_entity_poly.entity_id
_entity_poly.type
_entity_poly.pdbx_seq_one_letter_code
_entity_poly.pdbx_strand_id
1 'polypeptide(L)' 'MDAILFEWLNMAVRWLHVIAGIAWIGSSFYFIHLDLSLRQRPGLPEGAGGETWQVHGGGFYNMVKYMVAPARMPEELT' A
#
# COMPACT_ATOMS: atom_id res chain seq x y z
N MET A 1 31.67 -28.36 4.44
CA MET A 1 30.75 -27.73 3.47
C MET A 1 29.47 -27.27 4.15
N ASP A 2 28.92 -28.06 5.07
CA ASP A 2 27.70 -27.74 5.82
C ASP A 2 27.77 -26.41 6.61
N ALA A 3 28.90 -26.12 7.27
CA ALA A 3 29.06 -24.85 8.00
C ALA A 3 28.98 -23.61 7.09
N ILE A 4 29.58 -23.67 5.89
CA ILE A 4 29.55 -22.56 4.92
C ILE A 4 28.12 -22.35 4.40
N LEU A 5 27.41 -23.44 4.06
CA LEU A 5 26.00 -23.36 3.65
C LEU A 5 25.13 -22.75 4.76
N PHE A 6 25.37 -23.13 6.01
CA PHE A 6 24.65 -22.60 7.16
C PHE A 6 24.89 -21.10 7.38
N GLU A 7 26.12 -20.62 7.20
CA GLU A 7 26.45 -19.17 7.25
C GLU A 7 25.70 -18.39 6.15
N TRP A 8 25.69 -18.90 4.92
CA TRP A 8 24.92 -18.28 3.82
C TRP A 8 23.42 -18.27 4.09
N LEU A 9 22.87 -19.35 4.65
CA LEU A 9 21.45 -19.40 5.01
C LEU A 9 21.11 -18.39 6.11
N ASN A 10 21.95 -18.29 7.15
CA ASN A 10 21.78 -17.28 8.20
C ASN A 10 21.81 -15.87 7.62
N MET A 11 22.75 -15.60 6.72
CA MET A 11 22.82 -14.31 6.04
C MET A 11 21.54 -14.03 5.24
N ALA A 12 21.07 -15.01 4.45
CA ALA A 12 19.86 -14.88 3.64
C ALA A 12 18.62 -14.61 4.50
N VAL A 13 18.43 -15.34 5.60
CA VAL A 13 17.30 -15.16 6.52
C VAL A 13 17.34 -13.79 7.19
N ARG A 14 18.52 -13.31 7.61
CA ARG A 14 18.67 -11.98 8.21
C ARG A 14 18.31 -10.88 7.22
N TRP A 15 18.79 -10.97 5.98
CA TRP A 15 18.44 -10.00 4.95
C TRP A 15 16.97 -10.06 4.55
N LEU A 16 16.41 -11.26 4.40
CA LEU A 16 14.97 -11.43 4.17
C LEU A 16 14.16 -10.73 5.26
N HIS A 17 14.52 -10.94 6.53
CA HIS A 17 13.85 -10.30 7.66
C HIS A 17 13.92 -8.77 7.60
N VAL A 18 15.10 -8.21 7.33
CA VAL A 18 15.27 -6.75 7.22
C VAL A 18 14.46 -6.17 6.05
N ILE A 19 14.51 -6.79 4.88
CA ILE A 19 13.76 -6.35 3.69
C ILE A 19 12.26 -6.44 3.94
N ALA A 20 11.78 -7.55 4.51
CA ALA A 20 10.38 -7.72 4.87
C ALA A 20 9.93 -6.66 5.89
N GLY A 21 10.75 -6.36 6.90
CA GLY A 21 10.49 -5.30 7.87
C GLY A 21 10.38 -3.92 7.22
N ILE A 22 11.31 -3.57 6.33
CA ILE A 22 11.27 -2.30 5.59
C ILE A 22 10.01 -2.22 4.71
N ALA A 23 9.69 -3.28 3.97
CA ALA A 23 8.51 -3.33 3.11
C ALA A 23 7.21 -3.19 3.92
N TRP A 24 7.11 -3.89 5.06
CA TRP A 24 5.95 -3.84 5.95
C TRP A 24 5.76 -2.45 6.57
N ILE A 25 6.82 -1.85 7.11
CA ILE A 25 6.75 -0.54 7.75
C ILE A 25 6.48 0.54 6.70
N GLY A 26 7.17 0.47 5.55
CA GLY A 26 6.98 1.40 4.45
C GLY A 26 5.55 1.38 3.90
N SER A 27 4.98 0.19 3.66
CA SER A 27 3.59 0.07 3.20
C SER A 27 2.60 0.59 4.24
N SER A 28 2.84 0.32 5.53
CA SER A 28 2.01 0.84 6.63
C SER A 28 2.00 2.37 6.64
N PHE A 29 3.17 3.02 6.55
CA PHE A 29 3.24 4.48 6.50
C PHE A 29 2.62 5.06 5.23
N TYR A 30 2.77 4.37 4.08
CA TYR A 30 2.10 4.78 2.85
C TYR A 30 0.57 4.81 3.03
N PHE A 31 -0.03 3.76 3.59
CA PHE A 31 -1.48 3.72 3.81
C PHE A 31 -1.95 4.72 4.88
N ILE A 32 -1.17 4.93 5.96
CA ILE A 32 -1.47 5.98 6.93
C ILE A 32 -1.45 7.36 6.26
N HIS A 33 -0.43 7.66 5.45
CA HIS A 33 -0.36 8.91 4.71
C HIS A 33 -1.52 9.06 3.73
N LEU A 34 -1.85 8.01 2.98
CA LEU A 34 -2.99 7.96 2.06
C LEU A 34 -4.30 8.32 2.80
N ASP A 35 -4.57 7.66 3.92
CA ASP A 35 -5.77 7.89 4.73
C ASP A 35 -5.85 9.31 5.30
N LEU A 36 -4.74 9.84 5.80
CA LEU A 36 -4.66 11.21 6.32
C LEU A 36 -4.75 12.28 5.21
N SER A 37 -4.47 11.90 3.97
CA SER A 37 -4.52 12.79 2.81
C SER A 37 -5.90 12.86 2.16
N LEU A 38 -6.86 12.03 2.57
CA LEU A 38 -8.21 12.03 2.02
C LEU A 38 -8.90 13.36 2.28
N ARG A 39 -9.51 13.91 1.22
CA ARG A 39 -10.31 15.13 1.28
C ARG A 39 -11.72 14.86 0.79
N GLN A 40 -12.69 15.35 1.54
CA GLN A 40 -14.08 15.44 1.11
C GLN A 40 -14.20 16.55 0.07
N ARG A 41 -14.80 16.26 -1.08
CA ARG A 41 -15.01 17.22 -2.16
C ARG A 41 -16.42 17.08 -2.76
N PRO A 42 -17.00 18.17 -3.30
CA PRO A 42 -18.27 18.07 -4.02
C PRO A 42 -18.15 17.11 -5.21
N GLY A 43 -19.18 16.29 -5.42
CA GLY A 43 -19.25 15.35 -6.55
C GLY A 43 -18.62 13.98 -6.28
N LEU A 44 -18.19 13.69 -5.04
CA LEU A 44 -17.76 12.34 -4.68
C LEU A 44 -18.92 11.32 -4.82
N PRO A 45 -18.61 10.07 -5.23
CA PRO A 45 -19.60 8.99 -5.25
C PRO A 45 -20.26 8.77 -3.88
N GLU A 46 -21.49 8.28 -3.90
CA GLU A 46 -22.20 7.93 -2.67
C GLU A 46 -21.43 6.86 -1.87
N GLY A 47 -21.30 7.08 -0.56
CA GLY A 47 -20.55 6.18 0.33
C GLY A 47 -19.02 6.39 0.32
N ALA A 48 -18.50 7.32 -0.48
CA ALA A 48 -17.08 7.66 -0.45
C ALA A 48 -16.68 8.41 0.85
N GLY A 49 -15.64 7.93 1.51
CA GLY A 49 -15.02 8.55 2.68
C GLY A 49 -14.05 9.69 2.34
N GLY A 50 -13.72 9.86 1.05
CA GLY A 50 -12.91 10.96 0.53
C GLY A 50 -12.14 10.55 -0.72
N GLU A 51 -11.49 11.52 -1.36
CA GLU A 51 -10.51 11.27 -2.42
C GLU A 51 -9.13 11.85 -2.09
N THR A 52 -8.10 11.28 -2.71
CA THR A 52 -6.79 11.91 -2.80
C THR A 52 -6.24 11.86 -4.22
N TRP A 53 -5.35 12.79 -4.52
CA TRP A 53 -4.64 12.88 -5.78
C TRP A 53 -3.14 12.72 -5.53
N GLN A 54 -2.53 11.74 -6.18
CA GLN A 54 -1.09 11.51 -6.10
C GLN A 54 -0.45 11.60 -7.49
N VAL A 55 0.78 12.11 -7.55
CA VAL A 55 1.59 12.14 -8.77
C VAL A 55 2.72 11.13 -8.65
N HIS A 56 2.89 10.29 -9.65
CA HIS A 56 4.00 9.34 -9.71
C HIS A 56 4.33 8.97 -11.16
N GLY A 57 5.63 8.95 -11.51
CA GLY A 57 6.09 8.59 -12.85
C GLY A 57 5.58 9.52 -13.97
N GLY A 58 5.21 10.77 -13.64
CA GLY A 58 4.61 11.72 -14.59
C GLY A 58 3.09 11.56 -14.80
N GLY A 59 2.46 10.57 -14.18
CA GLY A 59 1.01 10.37 -14.19
C GLY A 59 0.33 10.85 -12.90
N PHE A 60 -1.00 10.92 -12.94
CA PHE A 60 -1.84 11.30 -11.79
C PHE A 60 -2.80 10.16 -11.44
N TYR A 61 -2.84 9.80 -10.16
CA TYR A 61 -3.76 8.83 -9.60
C TYR A 61 -4.83 9.58 -8.79
N ASN A 62 -6.09 9.37 -9.14
CA ASN A 62 -7.22 9.70 -8.25
C ASN A 62 -7.61 8.42 -7.52
N MET A 63 -7.50 8.45 -6.19
CA MET A 63 -7.94 7.37 -5.31
C MET A 63 -9.15 7.82 -4.52
N VAL A 64 -10.27 7.12 -4.70
CA VAL A 64 -11.48 7.28 -3.90
C VAL A 64 -11.54 6.14 -2.89
N LYS A 65 -11.55 6.47 -1.60
CA LYS A 65 -11.72 5.47 -0.54
C LYS A 65 -13.18 5.35 -0.17
N TYR A 66 -13.71 4.14 -0.21
CA TYR A 66 -15.03 3.83 0.36
C TYR A 66 -14.84 3.22 1.75
N MET A 67 -15.67 3.64 2.71
CA MET A 67 -15.60 3.09 4.08
C MET A 67 -16.28 1.72 4.20
N VAL A 68 -17.14 1.41 3.24
CA VAL A 68 -17.83 0.13 3.05
C VAL A 68 -17.84 -0.21 1.57
N ALA A 69 -18.26 -1.42 1.20
CA ALA A 69 -18.36 -1.80 -0.21
C ALA A 69 -19.28 -0.83 -0.98
N PRO A 70 -18.86 -0.33 -2.16
CA PRO A 70 -19.73 0.49 -3.00
C PRO A 70 -20.89 -0.34 -3.56
N ALA A 71 -21.99 0.33 -3.95
CA ALA A 71 -23.17 -0.33 -4.51
C ALA A 71 -22.87 -1.19 -5.75
N ARG A 72 -21.84 -0.81 -6.52
CA ARG A 72 -21.30 -1.60 -7.64
C ARG A 72 -19.78 -1.70 -7.50
N MET A 73 -19.30 -2.89 -7.16
CA MET A 73 -17.88 -3.23 -7.24
C MET A 73 -17.48 -3.46 -8.70
N PRO A 74 -16.24 -3.11 -9.10
CA PRO A 74 -15.67 -3.54 -10.37
C PRO A 74 -15.57 -5.08 -10.43
N GLU A 75 -15.61 -5.64 -11.63
CA GLU A 75 -15.47 -7.09 -11.84
C GLU A 75 -14.07 -7.59 -11.46
N GLU A 76 -13.06 -6.73 -11.61
CA GLU A 76 -11.67 -7.02 -11.26
C GLU A 76 -11.19 -6.09 -10.14
N LEU A 77 -10.46 -6.66 -9.18
CA LEU A 77 -9.75 -5.97 -8.10
C LEU A 77 -8.26 -6.31 -8.25
N THR A 78 -7.40 -5.28 -8.29
CA THR A 78 -5.93 -5.40 -8.43
C THR A 78 -5.21 -5.05 -7.15
#